data_AF-A0A1E2RYL3-F1
#
_entry.id   AF-A0A1E2RYL3-F1
#
_cell.length_a   1.000
_cell.length_b   1.000
_cell.length_c   1.000
_cell.angle_alpha   90.00
_cell.angle_beta   90.00
_cell.angle_gamma   90.00
#
_symmetry.space_group_name_H-M   'P 1'
#
loop_
_entity.id
_entity.type
_entity.pdbx_description
1 polymer ?
#
loop_
_entity_poly.entity_id
_entity_poly.type
_entity_poly.pdbx_seq_one_letter_code
_entity_poly.pdbx_strand_id
1 'polypeptide(L)'
;MRRLNWEIVTMEPPVQNSLGYIQAKAHTLVMGFTDDVVLEVVGDAATATIDVRSISRYGNHDIGTNAARIDALFDEIREGIRKGEQPVIEAEPGVPIPTRKTPR
;
A
#
# COMPACT_ATOMS: atom_id res chain seq x y z
N MET A 1 4.56 5.83 0.52
CA MET A 1 5.06 4.77 -0.39
C MET A 1 6.42 5.10 -1.01
N ARG A 2 6.57 6.23 -1.72
CA ARG A 2 7.86 6.61 -2.35
C ARG A 2 9.02 6.70 -1.34
N ARG A 3 8.77 7.16 -0.10
CA ARG A 3 9.78 7.21 0.98
C ARG A 3 10.18 5.82 1.51
N LEU A 4 9.31 4.81 1.34
CA LEU A 4 9.60 3.41 1.64
C LEU A 4 10.20 2.66 0.44
N ASN A 5 10.37 3.35 -0.70
CA ASN A 5 10.87 2.79 -1.95
C ASN A 5 10.00 1.64 -2.49
N TRP A 6 8.69 1.66 -2.20
CA TRP A 6 7.72 0.69 -2.71
C TRP A 6 7.13 1.16 -4.04
N GLU A 7 6.95 0.21 -4.96
CA GLU A 7 6.32 0.43 -6.26
C GLU A 7 4.80 0.31 -6.09
N ILE A 8 4.04 1.36 -6.41
CA ILE A 8 2.57 1.29 -6.44
C ILE A 8 2.15 0.62 -7.73
N VAL A 9 1.40 -0.48 -7.60
CA VAL A 9 0.83 -1.23 -8.73
C VAL A 9 -0.55 -0.67 -9.09
N THR A 10 -1.38 -0.46 -8.07
CA THR A 10 -2.75 0.05 -8.22
C THR A 10 -3.09 0.94 -7.05
N MET A 11 -3.86 1.99 -7.31
CA MET A 11 -4.50 2.81 -6.29
C MET A 11 -5.88 3.22 -6.75
N GLU A 12 -6.88 2.82 -5.99
CA GLU A 12 -8.28 3.18 -6.18
C GLU A 12 -8.76 3.92 -4.93
N PRO A 13 -9.10 5.22 -5.03
CA PRO A 13 -9.60 5.95 -3.88
C PRO A 13 -11.00 5.42 -3.49
N PRO A 14 -11.38 5.50 -2.21
CA PRO A 14 -12.73 5.15 -1.80
C PRO A 14 -13.73 6.11 -2.48
N VAL A 15 -14.67 5.55 -3.23
CA VAL A 15 -15.86 6.25 -3.73
C VAL A 15 -17.03 5.97 -2.78
N GLN A 16 -18.07 6.80 -2.74
CA GLN A 16 -19.20 6.68 -1.81
C GLN A 16 -19.62 5.22 -1.56
N ASN A 17 -19.56 4.78 -0.29
CA ASN A 17 -19.86 3.42 0.19
C ASN A 17 -18.98 2.28 -0.41
N SER A 18 -17.79 2.59 -0.91
CA SER A 18 -16.82 1.59 -1.39
C SER A 18 -15.47 1.72 -0.66
N LEU A 19 -14.75 0.60 -0.61
CA LEU A 19 -13.41 0.53 -0.03
C LEU A 19 -12.42 1.18 -0.99
N GLY A 20 -11.51 2.00 -0.45
CA GLY A 20 -10.29 2.37 -1.15
C GLY A 20 -9.32 1.20 -1.14
N TYR A 21 -8.52 1.05 -2.19
CA TYR A 21 -7.58 -0.05 -2.33
C TYR A 21 -6.24 0.42 -2.87
N ILE A 22 -5.16 -0.01 -2.26
CA ILE A 22 -3.79 0.22 -2.75
C ILE A 22 -3.07 -1.12 -2.80
N GLN A 23 -2.47 -1.43 -3.94
CA GLN A 23 -1.52 -2.53 -4.08
C GLN A 23 -0.14 -1.97 -4.35
N ALA A 24 0.84 -2.45 -3.60
CA ALA A 24 2.24 -2.07 -3.76
C ALA A 24 3.15 -3.29 -3.69
N LYS A 25 4.30 -3.19 -4.36
CA LYS A 25 5.40 -4.15 -4.23
C LYS A 25 6.49 -3.55 -3.35
N ALA A 26 6.92 -4.33 -2.36
CA ALA A 26 8.07 -4.00 -1.53
C ALA A 26 9.26 -4.86 -1.95
N HIS A 27 10.44 -4.24 -2.07
CA HIS A 27 11.67 -4.96 -2.38
C HIS A 27 12.50 -5.16 -1.12
N THR A 28 13.04 -6.36 -0.92
CA THR A 28 14.01 -6.62 0.16
C THR A 28 15.40 -6.15 -0.27
N LEU A 29 16.08 -5.39 0.59
CA LEU A 29 17.37 -4.76 0.25
C LEU A 29 18.50 -5.76 -0.02
N VAL A 30 18.50 -6.90 0.70
CA VAL A 30 19.65 -7.83 0.72
C VAL A 30 19.55 -8.89 -0.38
N MET A 31 18.36 -9.42 -0.65
CA MET A 31 18.17 -10.49 -1.63
C MET A 31 17.31 -10.09 -2.84
N GLY A 32 16.77 -8.87 -2.88
CA GLY A 32 15.99 -8.37 -4.02
C GLY A 32 14.64 -9.05 -4.23
N PHE A 33 14.15 -9.83 -3.25
CA PHE A 33 12.83 -10.45 -3.34
C PHE A 33 11.74 -9.38 -3.38
N THR A 34 10.76 -9.63 -4.23
CA THR A 34 9.54 -8.84 -4.35
C THR A 34 8.47 -9.42 -3.45
N ASP A 35 7.98 -8.61 -2.53
CA ASP A 35 6.87 -8.93 -1.65
C ASP A 35 5.65 -8.07 -2.02
N ASP A 36 4.44 -8.57 -1.78
CA ASP A 36 3.22 -7.83 -2.04
C ASP A 36 2.65 -7.24 -0.76
N VAL A 37 2.20 -5.99 -0.85
CA VAL A 37 1.47 -5.30 0.21
C VAL A 37 0.16 -4.77 -0.36
N VAL A 38 -0.90 -5.02 0.38
CA VAL A 38 -2.25 -4.61 0.05
C VAL A 38 -2.80 -3.79 1.21
N LEU A 39 -3.38 -2.64 0.89
CA LEU A 39 -4.04 -1.77 1.84
C LEU A 39 -5.49 -1.58 1.41
N GLU A 40 -6.40 -1.79 2.34
CA GLU A 40 -7.81 -1.45 2.20
C GLU A 40 -8.10 -0.29 3.15
N VAL A 41 -8.77 0.74 2.64
CA VAL A 41 -9.02 1.98 3.38
C VAL A 41 -10.52 2.28 3.38
N VAL A 42 -11.08 2.48 4.56
CA VAL A 42 -12.48 2.85 4.76
C VAL A 42 -12.54 4.05 5.67
N GLY A 43 -13.18 5.12 5.24
CA GLY A 43 -13.23 6.32 6.06
C GLY A 43 -14.07 7.43 5.45
N ASP A 44 -14.19 8.49 6.23
CA ASP A 44 -14.80 9.75 5.85
C ASP A 44 -13.78 10.90 5.98
N ALA A 45 -14.27 12.14 5.98
CA ALA A 45 -13.42 13.32 6.09
C ALA A 45 -12.72 13.48 7.46
N ALA A 46 -13.18 12.78 8.50
CA ALA A 46 -12.70 12.91 9.86
C ALA A 46 -11.93 11.68 10.35
N THR A 47 -12.32 10.49 9.93
CA THR A 47 -11.74 9.23 10.40
C THR A 47 -11.56 8.21 9.29
N ALA A 48 -10.52 7.39 9.38
CA ALA A 48 -10.30 6.28 8.47
C ALA A 48 -9.72 5.06 9.21
N THR A 49 -10.23 3.89 8.83
CA THR A 49 -9.72 2.57 9.18
C THR A 49 -8.89 2.06 8.01
N ILE A 50 -7.69 1.57 8.31
CA ILE A 50 -6.76 1.04 7.31
C ILE A 50 -6.44 -0.41 7.68
N ASP A 51 -6.86 -1.33 6.83
CA ASP A 51 -6.50 -2.74 6.91
C ASP A 51 -5.30 -3.01 6.01
N VAL A 52 -4.24 -3.59 6.56
CA VAL A 52 -3.00 -3.87 5.82
C VAL A 52 -2.72 -5.36 5.82
N ARG A 53 -2.40 -5.89 4.64
CA ARG A 53 -1.92 -7.27 4.47
C ARG A 53 -0.59 -7.26 3.74
N SER A 54 0.38 -8.01 4.25
CA SER A 54 1.69 -8.20 3.61
C SER A 54 1.97 -9.68 3.45
N ILE A 55 2.45 -10.07 2.27
CA ILE A 55 2.80 -11.45 1.94
C ILE A 55 4.14 -11.49 1.21
N SER A 56 4.99 -12.43 1.61
CA SER A 56 6.25 -12.69 0.92
C SER A 56 6.02 -13.65 -0.26
N ARG A 57 6.57 -13.33 -1.44
CA ARG A 57 6.48 -14.24 -2.61
C ARG A 57 7.49 -15.38 -2.53
N TYR A 58 8.58 -15.17 -1.80
CA TYR A 58 9.70 -16.10 -1.70
C TYR A 58 10.10 -16.30 -0.25
N GLY A 59 10.40 -17.55 0.12
CA GLY A 59 10.76 -17.95 1.47
C GLY A 59 9.61 -18.61 2.24
N ASN A 60 9.88 -19.75 2.87
CA ASN A 60 8.88 -20.51 3.64
C ASN A 60 8.63 -19.92 5.05
N HIS A 61 9.49 -19.03 5.53
CA HIS A 61 9.42 -18.47 6.88
C HIS A 61 9.57 -16.94 6.85
N ASP A 62 8.57 -16.25 7.38
CA ASP A 62 8.62 -14.83 7.68
C ASP A 62 9.20 -14.62 9.08
N ILE A 63 10.47 -14.22 9.16
CA ILE A 63 11.17 -13.95 10.43
C ILE A 63 10.91 -12.49 10.84
N GLY A 64 9.63 -12.07 10.82
CA GLY A 64 9.21 -10.72 11.20
C GLY A 64 9.43 -9.64 10.14
N THR A 65 9.81 -10.00 8.91
CA THR A 65 9.98 -9.06 7.81
C THR A 65 8.67 -8.38 7.44
N ASN A 66 7.56 -9.12 7.40
CA ASN A 66 6.26 -8.53 7.08
C ASN A 66 5.74 -7.64 8.22
N ALA A 67 5.98 -8.02 9.48
CA ALA A 67 5.64 -7.18 10.63
C ALA A 67 6.40 -5.84 10.60
N ALA A 68 7.73 -5.89 10.45
CA ALA A 68 8.56 -4.69 10.35
C ALA A 68 8.13 -3.78 9.18
N ARG A 69 7.66 -4.38 8.09
CA ARG A 69 7.13 -3.66 6.93
C ARG A 69 5.83 -2.91 7.25
N ILE A 70 4.91 -3.58 7.94
CA ILE A 70 3.64 -2.98 8.37
C ILE A 70 3.90 -1.84 9.35
N ASP A 71 4.82 -2.02 10.30
CA ASP A 71 5.20 -0.97 11.25
C ASP A 71 5.77 0.26 10.55
N ALA A 72 6.72 0.07 9.62
CA ALA A 72 7.30 1.15 8.84
C ALA A 72 6.26 1.91 8.00
N LEU A 73 5.25 1.21 7.48
CA LEU A 73 4.13 1.83 6.79
C LEU A 73 3.29 2.72 7.72
N PHE A 74 2.97 2.25 8.92
CA PHE A 74 2.17 3.04 9.86
C PHE A 74 2.92 4.26 10.39
N ASP A 75 4.23 4.15 10.60
CA ASP A 75 5.06 5.30 11.00
C ASP A 75 5.08 6.38 9.90
N GLU A 76 5.19 5.97 8.64
CA GLU A 76 5.11 6.86 7.49
C GLU A 76 3.74 7.55 7.35
N ILE A 77 2.65 6.81 7.59
CA ILE A 77 1.29 7.36 7.57
C ILE A 77 1.09 8.38 8.69
N ARG A 78 1.52 8.05 9.92
CA ARG A 78 1.47 8.97 11.07
C ARG A 78 2.25 10.25 10.79
N GLU A 79 3.42 10.11 10.20
CA GLU A 79 4.26 11.24 9.82
C GLU A 79 3.58 12.17 8.80
N GLY A 80 2.97 11.59 7.76
CA GLY A 80 2.21 12.35 6.75
C GLY A 80 1.02 13.10 7.36
N ILE A 81 0.23 12.43 8.20
CA ILE A 81 -0.91 13.04 8.92
C ILE A 81 -0.43 14.20 9.78
N ARG A 82 0.65 14.01 10.55
CA ARG A 82 1.19 15.00 11.49
C ARG A 82 1.76 16.23 10.77
N LYS A 83 2.22 16.09 9.53
CA LYS A 83 2.64 17.21 8.67
C LYS A 83 1.49 17.88 7.93
N GLY A 84 0.27 17.33 7.98
CA GLY A 84 -0.86 17.81 7.17
C GLY A 84 -0.63 17.63 5.67
N GLU A 85 0.22 16.67 5.27
CA GLU A 85 0.44 16.35 3.86
C GLU A 85 -0.86 15.77 3.29
N GLN A 86 -1.54 16.52 2.41
CA GLN A 86 -2.56 15.92 1.57
C GLN A 86 -1.87 15.06 0.52
N PRO A 87 -2.34 13.83 0.26
CA PRO A 87 -1.77 13.01 -0.79
C PRO A 87 -1.96 13.74 -2.12
N VAL A 88 -0.86 14.22 -2.68
CA VAL A 88 -0.81 14.61 -4.09
C VAL A 88 -0.93 13.31 -4.86
N ILE A 89 -2.16 12.96 -5.24
CA ILE A 89 -2.42 11.92 -6.22
C ILE A 89 -1.98 12.50 -7.58
N GLU A 90 -0.67 12.59 -7.79
CA GLU A 90 -0.11 12.71 -9.12
C GLU A 90 -0.27 11.32 -9.75
N ALA A 91 -1.44 11.10 -10.36
CA ALA A 91 -1.56 10.08 -11.37
C ALA A 91 -0.60 10.49 -12.50
N GLU A 92 0.58 9.88 -12.53
CA GLU A 92 1.48 9.95 -13.69
C GLU A 92 0.62 9.62 -14.94
N PRO A 93 0.39 10.58 -15.86
CA PRO A 93 -0.48 10.36 -16.99
C PRO A 93 0.14 9.30 -17.90
N GLY A 94 -0.46 8.10 -17.92
CA GLY A 94 -0.06 7.03 -18.83
C GLY A 94 0.23 5.67 -18.18
N VAL A 95 0.18 5.53 -16.86
CA VAL A 95 0.22 4.20 -16.22
C VAL A 95 -1.18 3.59 -16.31
N PRO A 96 -1.40 2.50 -17.05
CA PRO A 96 -2.71 1.85 -17.12
C PRO A 96 -3.06 1.34 -15.72
N ILE A 97 -4.20 1.75 -15.18
CA ILE A 97 -4.79 1.13 -13.98
C ILE A 97 -5.08 -0.33 -14.37
N PRO A 98 -4.39 -1.33 -13.79
CA PRO A 98 -4.64 -2.71 -14.16
C PRO A 98 -6.03 -3.09 -13.64
N THR A 99 -6.98 -3.20 -14.56
CA THR A 99 -8.33 -3.66 -14.26
C THR A 99 -8.26 -5.13 -13.82
N ARG A 100 -8.68 -5.41 -12.59
CA ARG A 100 -8.85 -6.79 -12.13
C ARG A 100 -9.92 -7.46 -12.99
N LYS A 101 -9.54 -8.39 -13.85
CA LYS A 101 -10.50 -9.33 -14.46
C LYS A 101 -10.95 -10.31 -13.38
N THR A 102 -12.23 -10.29 -13.05
CA THR A 102 -12.87 -11.30 -12.19
C THR A 102 -12.66 -12.68 -12.83
N PRO A 103 -12.08 -13.68 -12.15
CA PRO A 103 -12.10 -15.05 -12.63
C PRO A 103 -13.55 -15.56 -12.60
N ARG A 104 -13.93 -16.26 -13.67
CA ARG A 104 -15.28 -16.82 -13.90
C ARG A 104 -15.52 -18.07 -13.07
#